data_AF-A0A9E4LJP5-F1
#
_entry.id   AF-A0A9E4LJP5-F1
#
_cell.length_a   1.000
_cell.length_b   1.000
_cell.length_c   1.000
_cell.angle_alpha   90.00
_cell.angle_beta   90.00
_cell.angle_gamma   90.00
#
_symmetry.space_group_name_H-M   'P 1'
#
loop_
_entity.id
_entity.type
_entity.pdbx_description
1 polymer ?
#
loop_
_entity_poly.entity_id
_entity_poly.type
_entity_poly.pdbx_seq_one_letter_code
_entity_poly.pdbx_strand_id
1 'polypeptide(L)'
;MLHLTPQEASRICMDECRAMCCRGPIILRLDPEEVTGFYRAAAALGTEARINRAADGGGNVLFLDQPGEHCPMLDPATSACRIYDERPRVCREFPRKREPGCAISEWITP
;
A
#
# COMPACT_ATOMS: atom_id res chain seq x y z
N MET A 1 10.66 -1.67 -18.62
CA MET A 1 9.66 -1.56 -17.54
C MET A 1 8.32 -1.91 -18.13
N LEU A 2 7.60 -2.88 -17.57
CA LEU A 2 6.22 -3.11 -17.99
C LEU A 2 5.37 -1.93 -17.49
N HIS A 3 4.82 -1.15 -18.42
CA HIS A 3 3.76 -0.20 -18.09
C HIS A 3 2.46 -0.99 -17.97
N LEU A 4 2.12 -1.40 -16.74
CA LEU A 4 0.81 -1.95 -16.44
C LEU A 4 -0.20 -0.80 -16.38
N THR A 5 -1.38 -0.98 -16.97
CA THR A 5 -2.51 -0.09 -16.71
C THR A 5 -2.98 -0.23 -15.25
N PRO A 6 -3.67 0.77 -14.67
CA PRO A 6 -4.21 0.69 -13.32
C PRO A 6 -5.12 -0.53 -13.10
N GLN A 7 -5.87 -0.94 -14.12
CA GLN A 7 -6.73 -2.13 -14.08
C GLN A 7 -5.92 -3.44 -14.07
N GLU A 8 -4.91 -3.56 -14.92
CA GLU A 8 -4.04 -4.74 -14.93
C GLU A 8 -3.29 -4.88 -13.61
N ALA A 9 -2.75 -3.78 -13.09
CA ALA A 9 -2.04 -3.83 -11.84
C ALA A 9 -2.97 -4.04 -10.63
N SER A 10 -4.22 -3.57 -10.69
CA SER A 10 -5.24 -3.90 -9.68
C SER A 10 -5.60 -5.38 -9.73
N ARG A 11 -5.83 -5.95 -10.92
CA ARG A 11 -6.12 -7.39 -11.09
C ARG A 11 -4.99 -8.24 -10.51
N ILE A 12 -3.74 -7.96 -10.88
CA ILE A 12 -2.60 -8.71 -10.36
C ILE A 12 -2.45 -8.51 -8.83
N CYS A 13 -2.69 -7.30 -8.32
CA CYS A 13 -2.67 -7.05 -6.87
C CYS A 13 -3.72 -7.88 -6.11
N MET A 14 -4.95 -7.96 -6.63
CA MET A 14 -6.08 -8.66 -6.01
C MET A 14 -5.93 -10.18 -6.14
N ASP A 15 -5.70 -10.67 -7.35
CA ASP A 15 -5.85 -12.10 -7.68
C ASP A 15 -4.56 -12.87 -7.50
N GLU A 16 -3.41 -12.22 -7.76
CA GLU A 16 -2.12 -12.91 -7.88
C GLU A 16 -1.18 -12.56 -6.71
N CYS A 17 -1.15 -11.31 -6.26
CA CYS A 17 -0.35 -10.88 -5.11
C CYS A 17 -1.14 -10.81 -3.80
N ARG A 18 -2.46 -11.07 -3.81
CA ARG A 18 -3.36 -11.09 -2.64
C ARG A 18 -3.18 -9.88 -1.70
N ALA A 19 -3.01 -8.70 -2.28
CA ALA A 19 -2.74 -7.45 -1.58
C ALA A 19 -1.52 -7.47 -0.64
N MET A 20 -0.45 -8.19 -1.00
CA MET A 20 0.78 -8.24 -0.19
C MET A 20 1.35 -6.86 0.15
N CYS A 21 1.27 -5.85 -0.71
CA CYS A 21 1.70 -4.49 -0.34
C CYS A 21 0.87 -3.89 0.81
N CYS A 22 -0.39 -4.30 0.94
CA CYS A 22 -1.32 -3.82 1.95
C CYS A 22 -1.45 -4.73 3.18
N ARG A 23 -0.82 -5.91 3.17
CA ARG A 23 -0.87 -6.91 4.26
C ARG A 23 0.50 -7.41 4.72
N GLY A 24 1.48 -7.45 3.82
CA GLY A 24 2.81 -8.04 4.01
C GLY A 24 3.81 -7.15 4.74
N PRO A 25 3.97 -5.85 4.42
CA PRO A 25 4.83 -4.99 5.20
C PRO A 25 4.14 -4.64 6.52
N ILE A 26 4.73 -5.05 7.64
CA ILE A 26 4.23 -4.73 9.00
C ILE A 26 4.11 -3.20 9.20
N ILE A 27 4.91 -2.43 8.44
CA ILE A 27 5.01 -0.97 8.53
C ILE A 27 5.07 -0.35 7.13
N LEU A 28 4.21 0.62 6.87
CA LEU A 28 4.25 1.51 5.71
C LEU A 28 4.83 2.86 6.12
N ARG A 29 6.02 3.20 5.59
CA ARG A 29 6.65 4.51 5.80
C ARG A 29 6.12 5.52 4.78
N LEU A 30 5.73 6.70 5.28
CA LEU A 30 5.28 7.86 4.52
C LEU A 30 6.32 8.97 4.62
N ASP A 31 6.61 9.60 3.48
CA ASP A 31 7.40 10.83 3.47
C ASP A 31 6.57 12.02 4.01
N PRO A 32 7.20 13.11 4.48
CA PRO A 32 6.49 14.24 5.09
C PRO A 32 5.35 14.81 4.22
N GLU A 33 5.57 14.90 2.91
CA GLU A 33 4.59 15.37 1.92
C GLU A 33 3.42 14.39 1.74
N GLU A 34 3.61 13.10 2.04
CA GLU A 34 2.62 12.06 1.82
C GLU A 34 1.65 11.92 3.01
N VAL A 35 2.08 12.29 4.22
CA VAL A 35 1.27 12.10 5.44
C VAL A 35 -0.08 12.81 5.32
N THR A 36 -0.10 14.06 4.86
CA THR A 36 -1.33 14.84 4.70
C THR A 36 -2.24 14.23 3.62
N GLY A 37 -1.66 13.79 2.50
CA GLY A 37 -2.41 13.12 1.44
C GLY A 37 -3.05 11.82 1.93
N PHE A 38 -2.30 11.03 2.70
CA PHE A 38 -2.78 9.77 3.25
C PHE A 38 -3.95 9.98 4.23
N TYR A 39 -3.88 10.97 5.12
CA TYR A 39 -5.01 11.33 5.97
C TYR A 39 -6.24 11.78 5.18
N ARG A 40 -6.04 12.63 4.16
CA ARG A 40 -7.13 13.10 3.32
C ARG A 40 -7.81 11.95 2.59
N ALA A 41 -7.04 11.00 2.06
CA ALA A 41 -7.58 9.83 1.40
C ALA A 41 -8.34 8.91 2.39
N ALA A 42 -7.83 8.75 3.62
CA ALA A 42 -8.52 7.99 4.66
C ALA A 42 -9.91 8.60 4.97
N ALA A 43 -9.93 9.92 5.19
CA ALA A 43 -11.15 10.66 5.48
C ALA A 43 -12.15 10.59 4.31
N ALA A 44 -11.68 10.71 3.06
CA ALA A 44 -12.53 10.58 1.87
C ALA A 44 -13.15 9.17 1.74
N LEU A 45 -12.44 8.14 2.23
CA LEU A 45 -12.91 6.76 2.27
C LEU A 45 -13.74 6.43 3.52
N GLY A 46 -13.95 7.39 4.42
CA GLY A 46 -14.66 7.19 5.69
C GLY A 46 -13.95 6.20 6.62
N THR A 47 -12.63 6.08 6.51
CA THR A 47 -11.82 5.18 7.35
C THR A 47 -10.85 5.97 8.24
N GLU A 48 -10.52 5.41 9.40
CA GLU A 48 -9.51 5.97 10.28
C GLU A 48 -8.13 5.44 9.87
N ALA A 49 -7.17 6.35 9.68
CA ALA A 49 -5.77 5.98 9.47
C ALA A 49 -4.96 6.43 10.69
N ARG A 50 -4.35 5.48 11.40
CA ARG A 50 -3.42 5.81 12.50
C ARG A 50 -2.01 5.93 11.95
N ILE A 51 -1.41 7.10 12.12
CA ILE A 51 -0.06 7.39 11.62
C ILE A 51 0.80 7.83 12.80
N ASN A 52 1.83 7.05 13.08
CA ASN A 52 2.85 7.38 14.07
C ASN A 52 3.82 8.39 13.45
N ARG A 53 3.69 9.67 13.83
CA ARG A 53 4.51 10.77 13.31
C ARG A 53 5.98 10.57 13.67
N ALA A 54 6.85 10.77 12.69
CA ALA A 54 8.30 10.80 12.90
C ALA A 54 8.80 12.24 13.07
N ALA A 55 9.98 12.39 13.67
CA ALA A 55 10.57 13.71 13.94
C ALA A 55 10.95 14.48 12.67
N ASP A 56 11.13 13.78 11.54
CA ASP A 56 11.39 14.35 10.22
C ASP A 56 10.12 14.89 9.53
N GLY A 57 8.96 14.81 10.18
CA GLY A 57 7.66 15.20 9.63
C GLY A 57 6.94 14.09 8.85
N GLY A 58 7.63 12.98 8.58
CA GLY A 58 7.07 11.78 7.99
C GLY A 58 6.17 11.01 8.95
N GLY A 59 5.83 9.78 8.57
CA GLY A 59 4.97 8.95 9.40
C GLY A 59 5.09 7.47 9.10
N ASN A 60 4.75 6.66 10.09
CA ASN A 60 4.64 5.21 9.96
C ASN A 60 3.21 4.78 10.17
N VAL A 61 2.66 4.06 9.20
CA VAL A 61 1.39 3.33 9.35
C VAL A 61 1.77 1.90 9.70
N LEU A 62 1.66 1.56 10.99
CA LEU A 62 1.84 0.19 11.45
C LEU A 62 0.52 -0.54 11.21
N PHE A 63 0.56 -1.65 10.47
CA PHE A 63 -0.67 -2.36 10.09
C PHE A 63 -1.34 -3.00 11.30
N LEU A 64 -0.57 -3.51 12.27
CA LEU A 64 -1.07 -4.04 13.54
C LEU A 64 -1.87 -3.01 14.36
N ASP A 65 -1.58 -1.72 14.16
CA ASP A 65 -2.31 -0.64 14.83
C ASP A 65 -3.60 -0.26 14.10
N GLN A 66 -3.88 -0.85 12.92
CA GLN A 66 -5.07 -0.56 12.12
C GLN A 66 -6.16 -1.62 12.34
N PRO A 67 -7.44 -1.24 12.18
CA PRO A 67 -8.52 -2.21 12.09
C PRO A 67 -8.25 -3.23 10.96
N GLY A 68 -8.38 -4.52 11.28
CA GLY A 68 -8.14 -5.61 10.32
C GLY A 68 -6.67 -5.95 10.08
N GLU A 69 -5.73 -5.31 10.80
CA GLU A 69 -4.29 -5.59 10.75
C GLU A 69 -3.69 -5.43 9.33
N HIS A 70 -4.20 -4.46 8.57
CA HIS A 70 -3.78 -4.19 7.21
C HIS A 70 -3.80 -2.69 6.91
N CYS A 71 -3.30 -2.29 5.74
CA CYS A 71 -3.40 -0.91 5.26
C CYS A 71 -4.86 -0.43 5.31
N PRO A 72 -5.16 0.77 5.87
CA PRO A 72 -6.53 1.27 5.96
C PRO A 72 -7.16 1.54 4.58
N MET A 73 -6.32 1.68 3.56
CA MET A 73 -6.75 1.91 2.17
C MET A 73 -7.14 0.63 1.44
N LEU A 74 -7.01 -0.53 2.08
CA LEU A 74 -7.42 -1.81 1.50
C LEU A 74 -8.95 -1.90 1.50
N ASP A 75 -9.53 -2.27 0.37
CA ASP A 75 -10.92 -2.70 0.31
C ASP A 75 -11.02 -4.14 0.86
N PRO A 76 -11.79 -4.38 1.94
CA PRO A 76 -11.84 -5.69 2.57
C PRO A 76 -12.59 -6.75 1.76
N ALA A 77 -13.49 -6.34 0.84
CA ALA A 77 -14.29 -7.25 0.04
C ALA A 77 -13.55 -7.72 -1.22
N THR A 78 -12.77 -6.83 -1.83
CA THR A 78 -12.10 -7.09 -3.12
C THR A 78 -10.58 -7.21 -3.00
N SER A 79 -10.01 -6.83 -1.86
CA SER A 79 -8.55 -6.66 -1.69
C SER A 79 -7.93 -5.62 -2.63
N ALA A 80 -8.73 -4.71 -3.20
CA ALA A 80 -8.24 -3.61 -4.03
C ALA A 80 -7.61 -2.50 -3.18
N CYS A 81 -6.58 -1.84 -3.70
CA CYS A 81 -6.08 -0.59 -3.11
C CYS A 81 -6.98 0.57 -3.54
N ARG A 82 -7.67 1.19 -2.59
CA ARG A 82 -8.64 2.28 -2.86
C ARG A 82 -7.99 3.63 -3.22
N ILE A 83 -6.66 3.72 -3.11
CA ILE A 83 -5.88 4.92 -3.44
C ILE A 83 -4.82 4.64 -4.50
N TYR A 84 -5.11 3.72 -5.45
CA TYR A 84 -4.10 3.17 -6.36
C TYR A 84 -3.25 4.24 -7.08
N ASP A 85 -3.87 5.31 -7.56
CA ASP A 85 -3.19 6.40 -8.27
C ASP A 85 -2.47 7.38 -7.34
N GLU A 86 -2.90 7.47 -6.08
CA GLU A 86 -2.34 8.32 -5.02
C GLU A 86 -1.41 7.55 -4.07
N ARG A 87 -1.02 6.33 -4.46
CA ARG A 87 -0.19 5.45 -3.62
C ARG A 87 1.07 6.15 -3.15
N PRO A 88 1.44 6.05 -1.86
CA PRO A 88 2.75 6.50 -1.37
C PRO A 88 3.90 5.89 -2.18
N ARG A 89 5.06 6.55 -2.16
CA ARG A 89 6.26 6.16 -2.90
C ARG A 89 6.63 4.71 -2.65
N VAL A 90 6.65 4.27 -1.40
CA VAL A 90 6.97 2.87 -1.06
C VAL A 90 5.96 1.87 -1.62
N CYS A 91 4.68 2.24 -1.77
CA CYS A 91 3.65 1.41 -2.40
C CYS A 91 3.79 1.37 -3.92
N ARG A 92 4.30 2.44 -4.55
CA ARG A 92 4.59 2.49 -5.99
C ARG A 92 5.84 1.68 -6.35
N GLU A 93 6.82 1.68 -5.45
CA GLU A 93 8.06 0.92 -5.59
C GLU A 93 7.91 -0.56 -5.19
N PHE A 94 6.75 -0.96 -4.68
CA PHE A 94 6.49 -2.37 -4.41
C PHE A 94 6.29 -3.13 -5.74
N PRO A 95 6.88 -4.32 -5.90
CA PRO A 95 7.80 -4.99 -4.98
C PRO A 95 9.24 -4.46 -5.12
N ARG A 96 9.93 -4.21 -4.00
CA ARG A 96 11.36 -3.77 -4.00
C ARG A 96 12.34 -4.93 -4.08
N LYS A 97 11.88 -6.13 -3.77
CA LYS A 97 12.60 -7.41 -3.84
C LYS A 97 11.58 -8.48 -4.17
N ARG A 98 12.05 -9.65 -4.61
CA ARG A 98 11.19 -10.81 -4.83
C ARG A 98 10.45 -11.17 -3.54
N GLU A 99 9.13 -11.27 -3.63
CA GLU A 99 8.20 -11.66 -2.55
C GLU A 99 7.50 -12.97 -2.95
N PRO A 100 7.91 -14.12 -2.38
CA PRO A 100 7.35 -15.42 -2.75
C PRO A 100 5.82 -15.42 -2.73
N GLY A 101 5.20 -15.81 -3.84
CA GLY A 101 3.74 -15.84 -3.98
C GLY A 101 3.11 -14.51 -4.44
N CYS A 102 3.90 -13.51 -4.82
CA CYS A 102 3.40 -12.32 -5.53
C CYS A 102 3.96 -12.30 -6.94
N ALA A 103 3.10 -12.57 -7.93
CA ALA A 103 3.48 -12.66 -9.34
C ALA A 103 4.26 -11.41 -9.82
N ILE A 104 3.91 -10.19 -9.39
CA ILE A 104 4.63 -8.95 -9.77
C ILE A 104 6.10 -8.97 -9.30
N SER A 105 6.37 -9.65 -8.18
CA SER A 105 7.71 -9.70 -7.57
C SER A 105 8.59 -10.82 -8.10
N GLU A 106 8.01 -11.86 -8.71
CA GLU A 106 8.76 -13.02 -9.22
C GLU A 106 9.54 -12.70 -10.50
N TRP A 107 9.26 -11.57 -11.15
CA TRP A 107 9.94 -11.10 -12.36
C TRP A 107 11.11 -10.15 -12.09
N ILE A 108 11.38 -9.80 -10.82
CA ILE A 108 12.56 -9.01 -10.45
C ILE A 108 13.77 -9.94 -10.52
N THR A 109 14.43 -9.96 -11.67
CA THR A 109 15.72 -10.63 -11.88
C THR A 109 16.83 -9.69 -11.41
N PRO A 110 17.89 -10.16 -10.73
CA PRO A 110 19.00 -9.31 -10.26
C PRO A 110 19.72 -8.55 -11.38
#